data_AF-A0A967M1E5-F1
#
_entry.id   AF-A0A967M1E5-F1
#
_cell.length_a   1.000
_cell.length_b   1.000
_cell.length_c   1.000
_cell.angle_alpha   90.00
_cell.angle_beta   90.00
_cell.angle_gamma   90.00
#
_symmetry.space_group_name_H-M   'P 1'
#
loop_
_entity.id
_entity.type
_entity.pdbx_description
1 polymer ?
#
loop_
_entity_poly.entity_id
_entity_poly.type
_entity_poly.pdbx_seq_one_letter_code
_entity_poly.pdbx_strand_id
1 'polypeptide(L)' 'NDEKTQIGPVVSAQQYEKVQNLIQKGIDEGAKLETGGTGRPDGMNRGYFVRPTIFSNVSNDMTIA' A
#
# COMPACT_ATOMS: atom_id res chain seq x y z
N ASN A 1 9.93 -20.81 7.19
CA ASN A 1 8.57 -20.30 6.94
C ASN A 1 7.88 -20.15 8.26
N ASP A 2 7.50 -18.93 8.63
CA ASP A 2 6.61 -18.70 9.76
C ASP A 2 5.17 -18.87 9.26
N GLU A 3 4.46 -19.86 9.77
CA GLU A 3 3.09 -20.22 9.36
C GLU A 3 2.08 -19.09 9.65
N LYS A 4 2.46 -18.08 10.43
CA LYS A 4 1.63 -16.88 10.69
C LYS A 4 1.75 -15.79 9.64
N THR A 5 2.71 -15.88 8.72
CA THR A 5 2.90 -14.86 7.67
C THR A 5 1.90 -15.05 6.54
N GLN A 6 0.90 -14.19 6.48
CA GLN A 6 -0.12 -14.22 5.42
C GLN A 6 0.26 -13.38 4.19
N ILE A 7 1.14 -12.38 4.35
CA ILE A 7 1.59 -11.49 3.26
C ILE A 7 3.11 -11.32 3.35
N GLY A 8 3.81 -11.70 2.27
CA GLY A 8 5.25 -11.51 2.11
C GLY A 8 5.62 -10.17 1.47
N PRO A 9 6.93 -9.86 1.35
CA PRO A 9 7.40 -8.64 0.70
C PRO A 9 7.17 -8.69 -0.81
N VAL A 10 7.04 -7.52 -1.46
CA VAL A 10 7.07 -7.47 -2.93
C VAL A 10 8.47 -7.79 -3.45
N VAL A 11 8.53 -8.27 -4.70
CA VAL A 11 9.74 -8.84 -5.31
C VAL A 11 10.82 -7.79 -5.58
N SER A 12 10.47 -6.51 -5.75
CA SER A 12 11.45 -5.45 -6.09
C SER A 12 11.14 -4.06 -5.51
N ALA A 13 12.19 -3.23 -5.41
CA ALA A 13 12.09 -1.83 -5.02
C ALA A 13 11.16 -1.03 -5.95
N GLN A 14 11.25 -1.29 -7.25
CA GLN A 14 10.45 -0.60 -8.25
C GLN A 14 8.96 -0.92 -8.08
N GLN A 15 8.61 -2.17 -7.77
CA GLN A 15 7.22 -2.54 -7.47
C GLN A 15 6.75 -1.88 -6.17
N TYR A 16 7.60 -1.84 -5.15
CA TYR A 16 7.30 -1.13 -3.91
C TYR A 16 6.99 0.34 -4.16
N GLU A 17 7.89 1.07 -4.82
CA GLU A 17 7.70 2.48 -5.17
C GLU A 17 6.46 2.72 -6.00
N LYS A 18 6.17 1.84 -6.99
CA LYS A 18 4.93 1.93 -7.76
C LYS A 18 3.70 1.84 -6.87
N VAL A 19 3.66 0.89 -5.94
CA VAL A 19 2.54 0.75 -4.99
C VAL A 19 2.46 1.97 -4.07
N GLN A 20 3.58 2.48 -3.58
CA GLN A 20 3.61 3.71 -2.77
C GLN A 20 3.03 4.91 -3.53
N ASN A 21 3.37 5.06 -4.81
CA ASN A 21 2.87 6.15 -5.64
C ASN A 21 1.36 6.02 -5.91
N LEU A 22 0.84 4.80 -6.10
CA LEU A 22 -0.60 4.59 -6.27
C LEU A 22 -1.38 4.91 -5.00
N ILE A 23 -0.86 4.52 -3.83
CA ILE A 23 -1.46 4.87 -2.54
C ILE A 23 -1.46 6.39 -2.36
N GLN A 24 -0.34 7.07 -2.63
CA GLN A 24 -0.27 8.52 -2.54
C GLN A 24 -1.26 9.20 -3.49
N LYS A 25 -1.35 8.71 -4.73
CA LYS A 25 -2.26 9.25 -5.72
C LYS A 25 -3.74 9.11 -5.32
N GLY A 26 -4.13 7.99 -4.73
CA GLY A 26 -5.49 7.82 -4.19
C GLY A 26 -5.81 8.84 -3.09
N ILE A 27 -4.85 9.14 -2.20
CA ILE A 27 -4.98 10.19 -1.18
C ILE A 27 -5.11 11.57 -1.85
N ASP A 28 -4.27 11.86 -2.84
CA ASP A 28 -4.25 13.15 -3.54
C ASP A 28 -5.52 13.37 -4.38
N GLU A 29 -6.11 12.31 -4.92
CA GLU A 29 -7.38 12.31 -5.67
C GLU A 29 -8.62 12.41 -4.74
N GLY A 30 -8.42 12.40 -3.42
CA GLY A 30 -9.49 12.59 -2.44
C GLY A 30 -10.19 11.31 -1.98
N ALA A 31 -9.64 10.13 -2.29
CA ALA A 31 -10.11 8.89 -1.70
C ALA A 31 -9.87 8.89 -0.18
N LYS A 32 -10.82 8.34 0.58
CA LYS A 32 -10.70 8.26 2.04
C LYS A 32 -9.86 7.04 2.41
N LEU A 33 -8.66 7.27 2.95
CA LEU A 33 -7.81 6.21 3.50
C LEU A 33 -8.39 5.70 4.83
N GLU A 34 -8.92 4.48 4.86
CA GLU A 34 -9.49 3.88 6.08
C GLU A 34 -8.42 3.18 6.94
N THR A 35 -7.42 2.56 6.29
CA THR A 35 -6.32 1.89 6.97
C THR A 35 -5.10 1.79 6.08
N GLY A 36 -3.93 1.59 6.69
CA GLY A 36 -2.66 1.43 5.98
C GLY A 36 -2.04 2.77 5.61
N GLY A 37 -1.79 2.98 4.31
CA GLY A 37 -1.17 4.18 3.78
C GLY A 37 0.27 3.96 3.31
N THR A 38 0.97 5.07 3.03
CA THR A 38 2.33 5.00 2.53
C THR A 38 3.32 4.50 3.60
N GLY A 39 4.47 3.99 3.17
CA GLY A 39 5.51 3.45 4.04
C GLY A 39 5.42 1.93 4.28
N ARG A 40 6.16 1.47 5.29
CA ARG A 40 6.27 0.05 5.67
C ARG A 40 5.52 -0.20 6.97
N PRO A 41 5.01 -1.42 7.22
CA PRO A 41 4.45 -1.78 8.52
C PRO A 41 5.44 -1.52 9.66
N ASP A 42 4.92 -1.14 10.82
CA ASP A 42 5.75 -0.83 11.99
C ASP A 42 6.59 -2.05 12.39
N GLY A 43 7.86 -1.82 12.72
CA GLY A 43 8.80 -2.90 13.05
C GLY A 43 9.44 -3.61 11.85
N MET A 44 9.02 -3.34 10.61
CA MET A 44 9.65 -3.88 9.40
C MET A 44 10.51 -2.85 8.67
N ASN A 45 11.79 -2.79 9.04
CA ASN A 45 12.79 -1.88 8.46
C ASN A 45 13.56 -2.47 7.27
N ARG A 46 13.30 -3.73 6.89
CA ARG A 46 13.96 -4.42 5.78
C ARG A 46 12.94 -5.17 4.93
N GLY A 47 13.21 -5.27 3.63
CA GLY A 47 12.29 -5.82 2.65
C GLY A 47 11.29 -4.78 2.14
N TYR A 48 10.60 -5.15 1.07
CA TYR A 48 9.62 -4.31 0.39
C TYR A 48 8.21 -4.65 0.88
N PHE A 49 7.96 -4.42 2.17
CA PHE A 49 6.64 -4.67 2.76
C PHE A 49 5.76 -3.44 2.62
N VAL A 50 4.58 -3.63 2.03
CA VAL A 50 3.56 -2.60 1.91
C VAL A 50 2.56 -2.77 3.04
N ARG A 51 2.08 -1.66 3.62
CA ARG A 51 0.96 -1.67 4.57
C ARG A 51 -0.31 -2.13 3.85
N PRO A 52 -1.05 -3.14 4.37
CA PRO A 52 -2.39 -3.42 3.87
C PRO A 52 -3.21 -2.14 3.89
N THR A 53 -3.67 -1.70 2.72
CA THR A 53 -4.25 -0.37 2.52
C THR A 53 -5.65 -0.50 1.96
N ILE A 54 -6.62 0.17 2.59
CA ILE A 54 -8.02 0.18 2.17
C ILE A 54 -8.46 1.62 1.99
N PHE A 55 -9.00 1.92 0.81
CA PHE A 55 -9.66 3.18 0.51
C PHE A 55 -11.19 3.00 0.48
N SER A 56 -11.91 4.02 0.93
CA SER A 56 -13.35 4.17 0.75
C SER A 56 -13.64 5.47 0.01
N ASN A 57 -14.89 5.64 -0.45
CA ASN A 57 -15.33 6.81 -1.22
C ASN A 57 -14.50 7.04 -2.50
N VAL A 58 -14.15 5.96 -3.19
CA VAL A 58 -13.44 5.99 -4.48
C VAL A 58 -14.46 6.18 -5.60
N SER A 59 -14.16 7.06 -6.56
CA SER A 59 -14.95 7.25 -7.78
C SER A 59 -14.20 6.67 -9.00
N ASN A 60 -14.93 6.26 -10.05
CA ASN A 60 -14.36 5.56 -11.21
C ASN A 60 -13.40 6.41 -12.07
N ASP A 61 -13.36 7.72 -11.85
CA ASP A 61 -12.40 8.64 -12.46
C ASP A 61 -11.05 8.67 -11.74
N MET A 62 -10.95 8.09 -10.54
CA MET A 62 -9.70 7.95 -9.80
C MET A 62 -8.81 6.86 -10.38
N THR A 63 -7.49 7.02 -10.22
CA THR A 63 -6.49 6.08 -10.75
C THR A 63 -6.49 4.73 -10.04
N ILE A 64 -7.05 4.66 -8.83
CA ILE A 64 -7.06 3.45 -7.98
C ILE A 64 -8.38 2.66 -8.04
N ALA A 65 -9.33 3.07 -8.88
CA ALA A 65 -10.64 2.43 -9.03
C ALA A 65 -10.58 1.10 -9.82
#